data_AF-A0A091C597-F1
#
_entry.id   AF-A0A091C597-F1
#
_cell.length_a   1.000
_cell.length_b   1.000
_cell.length_c   1.000
_cell.angle_alpha   90.00
_cell.angle_beta   90.00
_cell.angle_gamma   90.00
#
_symmetry.space_group_name_H-M   'P 1'
#
loop_
_entity.id
_entity.type
_entity.pdbx_description
1 polymer ?
#
loop_
_entity_poly.entity_id
_entity_poly.type
_entity_poly.pdbx_seq_one_letter_code
_entity_poly.pdbx_strand_id
1 'polypeptide(L)'
;MGYFAVILMIGLLVYSIFCHLFKKTTQELHGYYLLVDKKKEDDSVKCYGVFQQGQKQITCELSFSLYLHLQVPQRGYLHAKNNKVKSFQTKE
;
A
#
# COMPACT_ATOMS: atom_id res chain seq x y z
N MET A 1 -14.30 -33.95 30.77
CA MET A 1 -15.17 -32.83 30.35
C MET A 1 -14.52 -31.44 30.49
N GLY A 2 -13.65 -31.17 31.49
CA GLY A 2 -13.05 -29.82 31.69
C GLY A 2 -11.93 -29.41 30.73
N TYR A 3 -11.12 -30.36 30.23
CA TYR A 3 -9.99 -30.05 29.32
C TYR A 3 -10.41 -29.55 27.93
N PHE A 4 -11.63 -29.89 27.50
CA PHE A 4 -12.14 -29.47 26.19
C PHE A 4 -12.30 -27.96 26.11
N ALA A 5 -12.80 -27.34 27.18
CA ALA A 5 -12.93 -25.88 27.27
C ALA A 5 -11.57 -25.17 27.24
N VAL A 6 -10.55 -25.76 27.88
CA VAL A 6 -9.18 -25.21 27.89
C VAL A 6 -8.56 -25.25 26.50
N ILE A 7 -8.70 -26.38 25.79
CA ILE A 7 -8.19 -26.53 24.42
C ILE A 7 -8.90 -25.54 23.47
N LEU A 8 -10.22 -25.35 23.64
CA LEU A 8 -11.00 -24.43 22.84
C LEU A 8 -10.60 -22.96 23.08
N MET A 9 -10.36 -22.57 24.33
CA MET A 9 -9.87 -21.23 24.67
C MET A 9 -8.48 -20.93 24.12
N ILE A 10 -7.56 -21.91 24.19
CA ILE A 10 -6.23 -21.77 23.61
C ILE A 10 -6.32 -21.65 22.08
N GLY A 11 -7.17 -22.46 21.44
CA GLY A 11 -7.42 -22.38 20.01
C GLY A 11 -7.95 -21.01 19.56
N LEU A 12 -8.90 -20.45 20.31
CA LEU A 12 -9.46 -19.11 20.02
C LEU A 12 -8.43 -17.99 20.19
N LEU A 13 -7.56 -18.07 21.21
CA LEU A 13 -6.48 -17.11 21.41
C LEU A 13 -5.47 -17.13 20.26
N VAL A 14 -5.03 -18.33 19.87
CA VAL A 14 -4.10 -18.50 18.73
C VAL A 14 -4.76 -18.00 17.44
N TYR A 15 -6.02 -18.34 17.21
CA TYR A 15 -6.79 -17.87 16.05
C TYR A 15 -6.90 -16.34 16.00
N SER A 16 -7.19 -15.68 17.13
CA SER A 16 -7.31 -14.23 17.21
C SER A 16 -5.99 -13.53 16.88
N ILE A 17 -4.87 -14.03 17.41
CA ILE A 17 -3.52 -13.52 17.12
C ILE A 17 -3.20 -13.72 15.63
N PHE A 18 -3.51 -14.89 15.07
CA PHE A 18 -3.32 -15.16 13.65
C PHE A 18 -4.15 -14.21 12.77
N CYS A 19 -5.43 -14.02 13.07
CA CYS A 19 -6.30 -13.10 12.35
C CYS A 19 -5.83 -11.64 12.46
N HIS A 20 -5.31 -11.23 13.62
CA HIS A 20 -4.79 -9.88 13.82
C HIS A 20 -3.49 -9.65 13.03
N LEU A 21 -2.58 -10.63 13.00
CA LEU A 21 -1.36 -10.54 12.19
C LEU A 21 -1.63 -10.64 10.68
N PHE A 22 -2.60 -11.48 10.26
CA PHE A 22 -2.93 -11.69 8.84
C PHE A 22 -3.92 -10.68 8.27
N LYS A 23 -4.52 -9.81 9.09
CA LYS A 23 -5.10 -8.55 8.63
C LYS A 23 -3.97 -7.62 8.19
N LYS A 24 -3.26 -7.99 7.11
CA LYS A 24 -2.62 -7.02 6.23
C LYS A 24 -3.76 -6.14 5.74
N THR A 25 -3.91 -4.97 6.35
CA THR A 25 -4.85 -3.96 5.93
C THR A 25 -4.65 -3.77 4.44
N THR A 26 -5.61 -4.26 3.65
CA THR A 26 -5.71 -3.97 2.23
C THR A 26 -6.06 -2.49 2.15
N GLN A 27 -5.06 -1.63 2.32
CA GLN A 27 -5.22 -0.19 2.22
C GLN A 27 -5.35 0.11 0.73
N GLU A 28 -6.60 0.16 0.29
CA GLU A 28 -7.00 0.76 -0.96
C GLU A 28 -6.99 2.27 -0.77
N LEU A 29 -6.08 2.93 -1.47
CA LEU A 29 -5.88 4.38 -1.49
C LEU A 29 -6.38 4.90 -2.83
N HIS A 30 -7.46 5.67 -2.76
CA HIS A 30 -8.12 6.24 -3.93
C HIS A 30 -8.26 7.74 -3.70
N GLY A 31 -7.81 8.57 -4.64
CA GLY A 31 -8.04 10.00 -4.55
C GLY A 31 -7.09 10.83 -5.40
N TYR A 32 -7.25 12.14 -5.34
CA TYR A 32 -6.36 13.08 -6.01
C TYR A 32 -5.10 13.31 -5.19
N TYR A 33 -3.95 12.87 -5.72
CA TYR A 33 -2.63 13.05 -5.13
C TYR A 33 -1.72 13.79 -6.10
N LEU A 34 -0.80 14.55 -5.54
CA LEU A 34 0.33 15.14 -6.27
C LEU A 34 1.51 14.18 -6.19
N LEU A 35 2.02 13.73 -7.33
CA LEU A 35 3.30 13.05 -7.39
C LEU A 35 4.40 14.11 -7.27
N VAL A 36 5.13 14.08 -6.15
CA VAL A 36 6.13 15.08 -5.78
C VAL A 36 7.54 14.63 -6.11
N ASP A 37 7.80 13.32 -6.00
CA ASP A 37 9.11 12.75 -6.24
C ASP A 37 8.99 11.31 -6.74
N LYS A 38 10.00 10.84 -7.48
CA LYS A 38 10.11 9.46 -7.92
C LYS A 38 11.53 8.96 -7.64
N LYS A 39 11.61 7.84 -6.91
CA LYS A 39 12.88 7.25 -6.47
C LYS A 39 13.01 5.85 -7.06
N LYS A 40 14.21 5.52 -7.51
CA LYS A 40 14.60 4.15 -7.87
C LYS A 40 15.58 3.68 -6.80
N GLU A 41 15.37 2.47 -6.30
CA GLU A 41 16.32 1.85 -5.37
C GLU A 41 17.48 1.26 -6.20
N ASP A 42 18.71 1.66 -5.91
CA ASP A 42 19.90 1.35 -6.74
C ASP A 42 20.12 -0.17 -6.96
N ASP A 43 19.81 -1.00 -5.97
CA ASP A 43 19.97 -2.45 -6.01
C ASP A 43 18.71 -3.24 -6.43
N SER A 44 17.57 -2.56 -6.61
CA SER A 44 16.29 -3.22 -6.91
C SER A 44 15.65 -2.66 -8.18
N VAL A 45 14.98 -3.53 -8.95
CA VAL A 45 14.07 -3.12 -10.05
C VAL A 45 12.80 -2.41 -9.52
N LYS A 46 12.74 -2.14 -8.22
CA LYS A 46 11.62 -1.50 -7.56
C LYS A 46 11.73 0.02 -7.70
N CYS A 47 10.69 0.59 -8.29
CA CYS A 47 10.52 2.04 -8.38
C CYS A 47 9.49 2.48 -7.34
N TYR A 48 9.67 3.66 -6.77
CA TYR A 48 8.76 4.24 -5.79
C TYR A 48 8.37 5.65 -6.19
N GLY A 49 7.10 5.97 -5.97
CA GLY A 49 6.54 7.31 -6.16
C GLY A 49 6.12 7.88 -4.82
N VAL A 50 6.45 9.15 -4.62
CA VAL A 50 6.05 9.92 -3.44
C VAL A 50 4.81 10.73 -3.79
N PHE A 51 3.68 10.36 -3.21
CA PHE A 51 2.38 10.97 -3.42
C PHE A 51 1.99 11.83 -2.22
N GLN A 52 1.69 13.10 -2.46
CA GLN A 52 1.31 14.05 -1.43
C GLN A 52 -0.14 14.52 -1.63
N GLN A 53 -0.90 14.56 -0.54
CA GLN A 53 -2.24 15.13 -0.47
C GLN A 53 -2.35 15.98 0.80
N GLY A 54 -2.21 17.29 0.64
CA GLY A 54 -2.13 18.22 1.77
C GLY A 54 -0.91 17.94 2.64
N GLN A 55 -1.13 17.63 3.91
CA GLN A 55 -0.08 17.27 4.88
C GLN A 55 0.27 15.77 4.88
N LYS A 56 -0.49 14.93 4.17
CA LYS A 56 -0.24 13.49 4.12
C LYS A 56 0.67 13.17 2.94
N GLN A 57 1.77 12.47 3.22
CA GLN A 57 2.69 11.94 2.22
C GLN A 57 2.68 10.42 2.29
N ILE A 58 2.58 9.79 1.12
CA ILE A 58 2.49 8.34 0.99
C ILE A 58 3.48 7.91 -0.09
N THR A 59 4.32 6.95 0.26
CA THR A 59 5.22 6.32 -0.71
C THR A 59 4.57 5.03 -1.21
N CYS A 60 4.43 4.89 -2.52
CA CYS A 60 3.88 3.69 -3.14
C CYS A 60 4.87 3.15 -4.18
N GLU A 61 4.95 1.82 -4.28
CA GLU A 61 5.69 1.11 -5.31
C GLU A 61 5.01 1.33 -6.66
N LEU A 62 5.79 1.72 -7.65
CA LEU A 62 5.41 1.94 -9.04
C LEU A 62 5.88 0.77 -9.89
N SER A 63 5.09 0.41 -10.90
CA SER A 63 5.61 -0.42 -11.98
C SER A 63 6.61 0.38 -12.82
N PHE A 64 7.64 -0.29 -13.35
CA PHE A 64 8.70 0.36 -14.12
C PHE A 64 8.16 1.16 -15.33
N SER A 65 7.18 0.60 -16.04
CA SER A 65 6.53 1.29 -17.17
C SER A 65 5.84 2.58 -16.71
N LEU A 66 5.15 2.56 -15.57
CA LEU A 66 4.44 3.72 -15.05
C LEU A 66 5.44 4.79 -14.55
N TYR A 67 6.57 4.38 -13.96
CA TYR A 67 7.66 5.27 -13.56
C TYR A 67 8.29 6.05 -14.74
N LEU A 68 8.41 5.41 -15.91
CA LEU A 68 8.99 6.04 -17.11
C LEU A 68 8.06 7.10 -17.70
N HIS A 69 6.75 6.85 -17.73
CA HIS A 69 5.78 7.78 -18.32
C HIS A 69 5.41 8.95 -17.40
N LEU A 70 5.55 8.80 -16.08
CA LEU A 70 5.24 9.85 -15.13
C LEU A 70 6.31 10.94 -15.12
N GLN A 71 5.85 12.18 -15.28
CA GLN A 71 6.65 13.37 -15.04
C GLN A 71 6.42 13.84 -13.61
N VAL A 72 7.41 14.54 -13.04
CA VAL A 72 7.35 15.03 -11.67
C VAL A 72 7.73 16.52 -11.69
N PRO A 73 6.99 17.42 -11.01
CA PRO A 73 5.77 17.17 -10.25
C PRO A 73 4.53 17.04 -11.14
N GLN A 74 3.63 16.09 -10.84
CA GLN A 74 2.41 15.89 -11.63
C GLN A 74 1.21 15.50 -10.76
N ARG A 75 0.06 16.13 -11.01
CA ARG A 75 -1.17 15.88 -10.24
C ARG A 75 -2.09 14.93 -10.99
N GLY A 76 -2.65 13.97 -10.27
CA GLY A 76 -3.51 12.96 -10.87
C GLY A 76 -4.38 12.25 -9.84
N TYR A 77 -5.28 11.42 -10.35
CA TYR A 77 -6.05 10.50 -9.55
C TYR A 77 -5.24 9.22 -9.34
N LEU A 78 -4.84 8.98 -8.09
CA LEU A 78 -4.11 7.82 -7.66
C LEU A 78 -5.08 6.71 -7.25
N HIS A 79 -4.83 5.52 -7.77
CA HIS A 79 -5.42 4.28 -7.30
C HIS A 79 -4.27 3.34 -6.90
N ALA A 80 -4.10 3.13 -5.60
CA ALA A 80 -3.10 2.24 -5.05
C ALA A 80 -3.73 1.20 -4.12
N LYS A 81 -3.18 -0.02 -4.13
CA LYS A 81 -3.62 -1.13 -3.28
C LYS A 81 -2.39 -1.80 -2.69
N ASN A 82 -2.36 -1.99 -1.37
CA ASN A 82 -1.23 -2.60 -0.67
C ASN A 82 0.10 -1.88 -0.93
N ASN A 83 0.10 -0.54 -0.90
CA ASN A 83 1.24 0.32 -1.24
C ASN A 83 1.80 0.11 -2.66
N LYS A 84 1.02 -0.48 -3.58
CA LYS A 84 1.36 -0.59 -5.00
C LYS A 84 0.40 0.24 -5.84
N VAL A 85 0.95 1.08 -6.70
CA VAL A 85 0.14 1.87 -7.65
C VAL A 85 -0.43 0.95 -8.71
N LYS A 86 -1.76 0.96 -8.84
CA LYS A 86 -2.49 0.25 -9.90
C LYS A 86 -2.69 1.14 -11.12
N SER A 87 -3.10 2.39 -10.89
CA SER A 87 -3.21 3.39 -11.94
C SER A 87 -2.99 4.79 -11.38
N PHE A 88 -2.45 5.67 -12.22
CA PHE A 88 -2.35 7.10 -11.95
C PHE A 88 -2.81 7.83 -13.20
N GLN A 89 -4.02 8.39 -13.16
CA GLN A 89 -4.61 9.10 -14.29
C GLN A 89 -4.45 10.60 -14.11
N THR A 90 -3.85 11.24 -15.08
CA THR A 90 -3.66 12.69 -15.09
C THR A 90 -4.74 13.29 -15.97
N LYS A 91 -5.40 14.36 -15.51
CA LYS A 91 -6.26 15.13 -16.42
C LYS A 91 -5.34 15.81 -17.41
N GLU A 92 -5.41 15.38 -18.66
CA GLU A 92 -4.89 16.13 -19.82
C GLU A 92 -5.57 17.50 -19.91
#